data_AF-A0AAW1RE19-F1
#
_entry.id   AF-A0AAW1RE19-F1
#
_cell.length_a   1.000
_cell.length_b   1.000
_cell.length_c   1.000
_cell.angle_alpha   90.00
_cell.angle_beta   90.00
_cell.angle_gamma   90.00
#
_symmetry.space_group_name_H-M   'P 1'
#
loop_
_entity.id
_entity.type
_entity.pdbx_description
1 polymer ?
#
loop_
_entity_poly.entity_id
_entity_poly.type
_entity_poly.pdbx_seq_one_letter_code
_entity_poly.pdbx_strand_id
1 'polypeptide(L)'
;MQPRIHPAESFDVEDGKRQSGHPADGLGMPIVIKDLTYTVANNANRRERLNLLESVSACLWPGQMTALMGPSGSGKTTLLDVLAGRKTTGALKGDVLFCGRPPTQAFLQRYTGYVEQFDTLLDNLTVSEMLVYTAELKRPLGEPRAAKRAAVEKLVSDLALEQCRHTVIGNQMHRGISGGQAKRVNIGIALVTTPLVLFLDEPTSGLDSQTAKEVMVVVKRLTETGLTTCATVHSPTPRTFALFDSMLLLLRGRTAYFGRRGEAAIDFFSSLPPGMTDSASKVVAWGEAEWIVEITTTANRQDKAAWFAAHYAVSSLAASNAAAIDALEILASGGGMEHEVLLREAKSTATPFFWGVYTMLKHRTSRNFADPAFLGPRIGDKFLFCFIIFTLYFGDGGKQDPGNVLNVMQMLFMWTLLPAFSAVVYVPAIVLERPLFMRERSDGLYWPVTYLVAKLIEEFAIVLVLSVVFAAIVFAGVNLHGSFLLFWMIYLVTLWNGIVLAYGIASLSPNMDFANAAVPAYTIALLFFAGYLVRLQDIPKYWTWFPHLNFIKYAFSAQMLNEYGGANNHPFQGASILEFYDFPHDKWVNLGLESLFLIAFFVLALLGLTFLRHSKR
;
A
#
# COMPACT_ATOMS: atom_id res chain seq x y z
N MET A 1 51.33 -14.41 -38.47
CA MET A 1 50.64 -14.99 -37.30
C MET A 1 49.16 -14.71 -37.48
N GLN A 2 48.37 -15.76 -37.75
CA GLN A 2 46.91 -15.65 -37.82
C GLN A 2 46.34 -15.34 -36.43
N PRO A 3 45.37 -14.41 -36.29
CA PRO A 3 44.69 -14.20 -35.03
C PRO A 3 43.74 -15.37 -34.76
N ARG A 4 43.94 -16.07 -33.64
CA ARG A 4 43.00 -17.06 -33.12
C ARG A 4 41.76 -16.32 -32.65
N ILE A 5 40.66 -16.45 -33.39
CA ILE A 5 39.32 -16.07 -32.95
C ILE A 5 38.91 -17.14 -31.93
N HIS A 6 38.95 -16.81 -30.64
CA HIS A 6 38.26 -17.59 -29.61
C HIS A 6 36.75 -17.30 -29.73
N PRO A 7 35.87 -18.31 -29.78
CA PRO A 7 34.44 -18.08 -29.66
C PRO A 7 34.17 -17.50 -28.27
N ALA A 8 33.49 -16.35 -28.22
CA ALA A 8 32.96 -15.81 -26.97
C ALA A 8 32.09 -16.89 -26.31
N GLU A 9 32.39 -17.25 -25.07
CA GLU A 9 31.63 -18.25 -24.32
C GLU A 9 30.17 -17.79 -24.21
N SER A 10 29.33 -18.41 -25.04
CA SER A 10 27.87 -18.34 -25.00
C SER A 10 27.35 -18.91 -23.67
N PHE A 11 26.08 -18.64 -23.35
CA PHE A 11 25.35 -19.46 -22.39
C PHE A 11 25.20 -20.86 -22.96
N ASP A 12 26.19 -21.72 -22.75
CA ASP A 12 26.12 -23.12 -23.12
C ASP A 12 25.06 -23.81 -22.26
N VAL A 13 24.09 -24.44 -22.92
CA VAL A 13 23.06 -25.29 -22.29
C VAL A 13 23.70 -26.45 -21.50
N GLU A 14 24.98 -26.78 -21.77
CA GLU A 14 25.76 -27.77 -21.02
C GLU A 14 26.33 -27.26 -19.68
N ASP A 15 26.54 -25.96 -19.50
CA ASP A 15 27.01 -25.39 -18.22
C ASP A 15 25.95 -25.51 -17.11
N GLY A 16 24.67 -25.53 -17.49
CA GLY A 16 23.56 -25.88 -16.59
C GLY A 16 23.61 -27.33 -16.11
N LYS A 17 24.39 -28.21 -16.75
CA LYS A 17 24.58 -29.61 -16.36
C LYS A 17 25.88 -29.85 -15.57
N ARG A 18 26.89 -28.97 -15.64
CA ARG A 18 28.22 -29.25 -15.04
C ARG A 18 28.45 -28.74 -13.61
N GLN A 19 27.48 -28.06 -13.00
CA GLN A 19 27.47 -27.79 -11.55
C GLN A 19 26.48 -28.68 -10.76
N SER A 20 26.13 -29.86 -11.28
CA SER A 20 25.31 -30.86 -10.57
C SER A 20 26.14 -31.65 -9.54
N GLY A 21 26.75 -30.96 -8.59
CA GLY A 21 27.49 -31.54 -7.46
C GLY A 21 26.72 -31.55 -6.14
N HIS A 22 25.52 -30.94 -6.07
CA HIS A 22 24.63 -30.98 -4.91
C HIS A 22 23.20 -31.35 -5.32
N PRO A 23 22.49 -32.17 -4.52
CA PRO A 23 21.23 -32.78 -4.92
C PRO A 23 20.08 -31.75 -4.95
N ALA A 24 19.29 -31.84 -6.01
CA ALA A 24 17.85 -31.57 -6.14
C ALA A 24 17.05 -31.04 -4.93
N ASP A 25 17.13 -29.75 -4.60
CA ASP A 25 16.19 -29.06 -3.66
C ASP A 25 15.92 -27.57 -3.98
N GLY A 26 16.32 -27.04 -5.15
CA GLY A 26 16.12 -25.63 -5.50
C GLY A 26 14.72 -25.32 -6.05
N LEU A 27 13.91 -24.57 -5.30
CA LEU A 27 12.51 -24.19 -5.63
C LEU A 27 12.34 -23.07 -6.70
N GLY A 28 13.40 -22.58 -7.34
CA GLY A 28 13.29 -21.42 -8.24
C GLY A 28 12.50 -21.67 -9.51
N MET A 29 12.00 -20.60 -10.11
CA MET A 29 11.18 -20.66 -11.33
C MET A 29 11.80 -19.85 -12.47
N PRO A 30 12.14 -20.48 -13.63
CA PRO A 30 12.61 -19.74 -14.79
C PRO A 30 11.55 -18.79 -15.33
N ILE A 31 11.99 -17.61 -15.75
CA ILE A 31 11.14 -16.59 -16.38
C ILE A 31 11.65 -16.34 -17.79
N VAL A 32 10.74 -16.34 -18.76
CA VAL A 32 11.00 -16.02 -20.15
C VAL A 32 10.19 -14.79 -20.54
N ILE A 33 10.84 -13.83 -21.18
CA ILE A 33 10.26 -12.59 -21.67
C ILE A 33 10.49 -12.56 -23.17
N LYS A 34 9.41 -12.47 -23.96
CA LYS A 34 9.46 -12.43 -25.43
C LYS A 34 8.76 -11.21 -25.98
N ASP A 35 9.51 -10.42 -26.75
CA ASP A 35 9.05 -9.25 -27.53
C ASP A 35 8.14 -8.31 -26.74
N LEU A 36 8.47 -8.12 -25.46
CA LEU A 36 7.64 -7.40 -24.52
C LEU A 36 7.61 -5.91 -24.86
N THR A 37 6.42 -5.43 -25.18
CA THR A 37 6.14 -4.02 -25.47
C THR A 37 5.05 -3.53 -24.53
N TYR A 38 5.30 -2.42 -23.85
CA TYR A 38 4.36 -1.86 -22.88
C TYR A 38 4.10 -0.39 -23.19
N THR A 39 2.83 -0.06 -23.37
CA THR A 39 2.38 1.27 -23.81
C THR A 39 1.42 1.88 -22.81
N VAL A 40 1.59 3.17 -22.51
CA VAL A 40 0.73 3.92 -21.59
C VAL A 40 0.19 5.18 -22.27
N ALA A 41 -0.98 5.65 -21.85
CA ALA A 41 -1.47 6.95 -22.29
C ALA A 41 -0.60 8.07 -21.71
N ASN A 42 -0.25 9.06 -22.53
CA ASN A 42 0.50 10.22 -22.06
C ASN A 42 -0.38 11.04 -21.09
N ASN A 43 0.15 11.33 -19.88
CA ASN A 43 -0.58 12.13 -18.89
C ASN A 43 -0.82 13.57 -19.36
N ALA A 44 0.08 14.13 -20.20
CA ALA A 44 -0.07 15.48 -20.75
C ALA A 44 -1.08 15.52 -21.91
N ASN A 45 -1.10 14.48 -22.74
CA ASN A 45 -2.04 14.35 -23.85
C ASN A 45 -2.57 12.92 -23.93
N ARG A 46 -3.74 12.66 -23.34
CA ARG A 46 -4.33 11.31 -23.27
C ARG A 46 -4.59 10.65 -24.64
N ARG A 47 -4.53 11.40 -25.76
CA ARG A 47 -4.63 10.85 -27.12
C ARG A 47 -3.33 10.21 -27.61
N GLU A 48 -2.19 10.64 -27.06
CA GLU A 48 -0.88 10.11 -27.40
C GLU A 48 -0.53 8.91 -26.51
N ARG A 49 0.08 7.88 -27.10
CA ARG A 49 0.58 6.72 -26.38
C ARG A 49 2.10 6.76 -26.33
N LEU A 50 2.65 6.59 -25.13
CA LEU A 50 4.08 6.48 -24.90
C LEU A 50 4.45 5.01 -24.78
N ASN A 51 5.39 4.57 -25.59
CA ASN A 51 6.02 3.26 -25.43
C ASN A 51 7.07 3.36 -24.32
N LEU A 52 6.86 2.65 -23.22
CA LEU A 52 7.83 2.60 -22.12
C LEU A 52 8.79 1.43 -22.26
N LEU A 53 8.37 0.37 -22.96
CA LEU A 53 9.17 -0.80 -23.32
C LEU A 53 8.88 -1.15 -24.77
N GLU A 54 9.90 -1.54 -25.53
CA GLU A 54 9.82 -1.85 -26.95
C GLU A 54 10.57 -3.15 -27.27
N SER A 55 9.80 -4.22 -27.54
CA SER A 55 10.29 -5.54 -27.95
C SER A 55 11.45 -6.08 -27.09
N VAL A 56 11.28 -6.03 -25.77
CA VAL A 56 12.29 -6.54 -24.82
C VAL A 56 12.19 -8.06 -24.72
N SER A 57 13.28 -8.75 -25.01
CA SER A 57 13.40 -10.21 -24.86
C SER A 57 14.56 -10.55 -23.93
N ALA A 58 14.31 -11.42 -22.95
CA ALA A 58 15.29 -11.86 -21.94
C ALA A 58 14.82 -13.13 -21.21
N CYS A 59 15.73 -13.80 -20.48
CA CYS A 59 15.39 -14.89 -19.57
C CYS A 59 16.03 -14.71 -18.19
N LEU A 60 15.38 -15.23 -17.15
CA LEU A 60 15.89 -15.26 -15.78
C LEU A 60 15.96 -16.72 -15.32
N TRP A 61 17.10 -17.12 -14.78
CA TRP A 61 17.38 -18.51 -14.40
C TRP A 61 17.25 -18.74 -12.90
N PRO A 62 16.73 -19.90 -12.48
CA PRO A 62 16.81 -20.36 -11.09
C PRO A 62 18.25 -20.36 -10.59
N GLY A 63 18.45 -19.94 -9.33
CA GLY A 63 19.77 -19.87 -8.72
C GLY A 63 20.64 -18.70 -9.18
N GLN A 64 20.18 -17.88 -10.14
CA GLN A 64 20.92 -16.74 -10.66
C GLN A 64 20.32 -15.41 -10.24
N MET A 65 21.21 -14.44 -10.04
CA MET A 65 20.88 -13.06 -9.74
C MET A 65 21.13 -12.18 -10.97
N THR A 66 20.06 -11.67 -11.58
CA THR A 66 20.14 -10.82 -12.77
C THR A 66 20.05 -9.33 -12.40
N ALA A 67 21.02 -8.54 -12.87
CA ALA A 67 21.01 -7.09 -12.73
C ALA A 67 20.19 -6.44 -13.86
N LEU A 68 19.19 -5.64 -13.52
CA LEU A 68 18.49 -4.77 -14.47
C LEU A 68 19.09 -3.36 -14.41
N MET A 69 19.83 -2.98 -15.46
CA MET A 69 20.63 -1.77 -15.49
C MET A 69 20.20 -0.81 -16.60
N GLY A 70 20.59 0.46 -16.44
CA GLY A 70 20.33 1.52 -17.40
C GLY A 70 20.09 2.87 -16.71
N PRO A 71 20.10 3.98 -17.46
CA PRO A 71 19.91 5.32 -16.93
C PRO A 71 18.48 5.54 -16.40
N SER A 72 18.27 6.61 -15.65
CA SER A 72 16.92 7.04 -15.25
C SER A 72 16.00 7.20 -16.46
N GLY A 73 14.75 6.72 -16.33
CA GLY A 73 13.78 6.72 -17.42
C GLY A 73 13.97 5.65 -18.49
N SER A 74 14.91 4.70 -18.33
CA SER A 74 15.13 3.64 -19.32
C SER A 74 14.10 2.52 -19.34
N GLY A 75 13.16 2.49 -18.40
CA GLY A 75 12.12 1.46 -18.30
C GLY A 75 12.38 0.34 -17.29
N LYS A 76 13.44 0.41 -16.46
CA LYS A 76 13.80 -0.63 -15.46
C LYS A 76 12.64 -0.98 -14.51
N THR A 77 12.18 0.00 -13.74
CA THR A 77 11.07 -0.18 -12.79
C THR A 77 9.78 -0.56 -13.52
N THR A 78 9.56 -0.04 -14.73
CA THR A 78 8.42 -0.42 -15.57
C THR A 78 8.45 -1.91 -15.94
N LEU A 79 9.60 -2.43 -16.37
CA LEU A 79 9.78 -3.85 -16.67
C LEU A 79 9.56 -4.69 -15.41
N LEU A 80 10.20 -4.32 -14.30
CA LEU A 80 10.07 -5.06 -13.03
C LEU A 80 8.61 -5.10 -12.54
N ASP A 81 7.90 -3.99 -12.63
CA ASP A 81 6.47 -3.90 -12.27
C ASP A 81 5.56 -4.74 -13.19
N VAL A 82 5.90 -4.84 -14.48
CA VAL A 82 5.15 -5.68 -15.42
C VAL A 82 5.38 -7.16 -15.09
N LEU A 83 6.62 -7.57 -14.82
CA LEU A 83 6.93 -8.95 -14.42
C LEU A 83 6.25 -9.35 -13.11
N ALA A 84 6.12 -8.42 -12.17
CA ALA A 84 5.44 -8.65 -10.90
C ALA A 84 3.91 -8.46 -10.95
N GLY A 85 3.33 -8.13 -12.12
CA GLY A 85 1.88 -7.91 -12.26
C GLY A 85 1.36 -6.71 -11.45
N ARG A 86 2.20 -5.69 -11.21
CA ARG A 86 1.85 -4.50 -10.43
C ARG A 86 1.30 -3.36 -11.30
N LYS A 87 1.51 -3.39 -12.61
CA LYS A 87 0.90 -2.45 -13.57
C LYS A 87 -0.56 -2.80 -13.84
N THR A 88 -1.46 -1.83 -13.66
CA THR A 88 -2.91 -1.99 -13.94
C THR A 88 -3.42 -1.14 -15.09
N THR A 89 -2.60 -0.22 -15.61
CA THR A 89 -2.96 0.67 -16.72
C THR A 89 -2.06 0.40 -17.90
N GLY A 90 -2.51 0.65 -19.13
CA GLY A 90 -1.70 0.47 -20.34
C GLY A 90 -1.96 -0.86 -21.06
N ALA A 91 -1.38 -1.00 -22.26
CA ALA A 91 -1.49 -2.20 -23.07
C ALA A 91 -0.16 -2.93 -23.11
N LEU A 92 -0.20 -4.23 -22.83
CA LEU A 92 0.92 -5.15 -22.91
C LEU A 92 0.83 -5.97 -24.21
N LYS A 93 1.93 -6.09 -24.93
CA LYS A 93 2.10 -6.97 -26.09
C LYS A 93 3.37 -7.81 -25.88
N GLY A 94 3.36 -9.05 -26.34
CA GLY A 94 4.42 -10.02 -26.08
C GLY A 94 4.08 -10.93 -24.91
N ASP A 95 4.97 -11.86 -24.60
CA ASP A 95 4.72 -12.94 -23.63
C ASP A 95 5.66 -12.84 -22.44
N VAL A 96 5.09 -12.99 -21.25
CA VAL A 96 5.84 -13.19 -19.99
C VAL A 96 5.43 -14.56 -19.46
N LEU A 97 6.37 -15.49 -19.49
CA LEU A 97 6.14 -16.88 -19.18
C LEU A 97 6.95 -17.27 -17.93
N PHE A 98 6.25 -17.81 -16.95
CA PHE A 98 6.80 -18.40 -15.74
C PHE A 98 6.69 -19.92 -15.89
N CYS A 99 7.82 -20.64 -15.89
CA CYS A 99 7.85 -22.05 -16.28
C CYS A 99 7.10 -22.33 -17.61
N GLY A 100 7.31 -21.49 -18.64
CA GLY A 100 6.72 -21.70 -19.97
C GLY A 100 5.23 -21.35 -20.10
N ARG A 101 4.61 -20.74 -19.07
CA ARG A 101 3.18 -20.39 -19.09
C ARG A 101 2.91 -18.99 -18.53
N PRO A 102 1.86 -18.29 -18.99
CA PRO A 102 1.50 -17.00 -18.44
C PRO A 102 1.00 -17.13 -16.99
N PRO A 103 1.47 -16.31 -16.05
CA PRO A 103 1.09 -16.38 -14.64
C PRO A 103 -0.30 -15.77 -14.40
N THR A 104 -1.03 -16.27 -13.41
CA THR A 104 -2.19 -15.55 -12.86
C THR A 104 -1.75 -14.45 -11.90
N GLN A 105 -2.60 -13.44 -11.71
CA GLN A 105 -2.33 -12.40 -10.70
C GLN A 105 -2.18 -13.00 -9.30
N ALA A 106 -3.00 -14.00 -8.95
CA ALA A 106 -2.93 -14.65 -7.66
C ALA A 106 -1.62 -15.43 -7.47
N PHE A 107 -1.10 -16.08 -8.52
CA PHE A 107 0.23 -16.67 -8.49
C PHE A 107 1.30 -15.63 -8.17
N LEU A 108 1.31 -14.50 -8.89
CA LEU A 108 2.30 -13.45 -8.69
C LEU A 108 2.32 -12.93 -7.25
N GLN A 109 1.16 -12.72 -6.64
CA GLN A 109 1.07 -12.21 -5.28
C GLN A 109 1.55 -13.20 -4.21
N ARG A 110 1.34 -14.50 -4.43
CA ARG A 110 1.68 -15.54 -3.45
C ARG A 110 3.12 -16.04 -3.57
N TYR A 111 3.56 -16.28 -4.81
CA TYR A 111 4.78 -17.03 -5.09
C TYR A 111 5.92 -16.16 -5.62
N THR A 112 5.69 -14.85 -5.81
CA THR A 112 6.76 -13.88 -6.03
C THR A 112 6.90 -12.93 -4.84
N GLY A 113 8.14 -12.54 -4.56
CA GLY A 113 8.48 -11.48 -3.62
C GLY A 113 8.82 -10.22 -4.40
N TYR A 114 8.35 -9.07 -3.95
CA TYR A 114 8.72 -7.77 -4.54
C TYR A 114 9.13 -6.81 -3.43
N VAL A 115 10.34 -6.28 -3.54
CA VAL A 115 10.89 -5.29 -2.61
C VAL A 115 10.87 -3.93 -3.29
N GLU A 116 10.15 -2.98 -2.69
CA GLU A 116 10.04 -1.61 -3.19
C GLU A 116 11.31 -0.78 -2.90
N GLN A 117 11.53 0.27 -3.70
CA GLN A 117 12.63 1.21 -3.52
C GLN A 117 12.61 1.85 -2.13
N PHE A 118 11.43 2.33 -1.70
CA PHE A 118 11.23 2.89 -0.36
C PHE A 118 10.68 1.82 0.59
N ASP A 119 11.25 1.75 1.79
CA ASP A 119 10.84 0.79 2.80
C ASP A 119 9.56 1.28 3.50
N THR A 120 8.43 0.62 3.24
CA THR A 120 7.13 0.93 3.83
C THR A 120 6.84 -0.01 5.00
N LEU A 121 7.36 0.30 6.18
CA LEU A 121 7.23 -0.57 7.35
C LEU A 121 6.17 -0.06 8.35
N LEU A 122 5.77 -0.91 9.28
CA LEU A 122 4.95 -0.49 10.43
C LEU A 122 5.88 -0.03 11.55
N ASP A 123 5.98 1.29 11.71
CA ASP A 123 6.97 1.94 12.57
C ASP A 123 6.87 1.56 14.06
N ASN A 124 5.67 1.18 14.52
CA ASN A 124 5.37 0.84 15.91
C ASN A 124 5.57 -0.64 16.26
N LEU A 125 5.92 -1.48 15.28
CA LEU A 125 6.23 -2.90 15.50
C LEU A 125 7.73 -3.13 15.69
N THR A 126 8.08 -4.19 16.40
CA THR A 126 9.44 -4.72 16.36
C THR A 126 9.71 -5.48 15.06
N VAL A 127 10.99 -5.69 14.74
CA VAL A 127 11.40 -6.47 13.55
C VAL A 127 10.74 -7.85 13.52
N SER A 128 10.79 -8.60 14.63
CA SER A 128 10.15 -9.92 14.72
C SER A 128 8.62 -9.81 14.59
N GLU A 129 7.99 -8.83 15.24
CA GLU A 129 6.54 -8.62 15.16
C GLU A 129 6.07 -8.30 13.74
N MET A 130 6.81 -7.50 12.98
CA MET A 130 6.49 -7.16 11.60
C MET A 130 6.54 -8.39 10.68
N LEU A 131 7.57 -9.23 10.83
CA LEU A 131 7.71 -10.46 10.06
C LEU A 131 6.64 -11.50 10.47
N VAL A 132 6.35 -11.64 11.77
CA VAL A 132 5.26 -12.51 12.25
C VAL A 132 3.89 -12.01 11.77
N TYR A 133 3.64 -10.71 11.81
CA TYR A 133 2.41 -10.10 11.29
C TYR A 133 2.20 -10.45 9.82
N THR A 134 3.23 -10.26 9.01
CA THR A 134 3.22 -10.61 7.58
C THR A 134 3.04 -12.11 7.38
N ALA A 135 3.72 -12.95 8.17
CA ALA A 135 3.63 -14.40 8.10
C ALA A 135 2.27 -14.94 8.46
N GLU A 136 1.66 -14.35 9.47
CA GLU A 136 0.28 -14.65 9.82
C GLU A 136 -0.61 -14.36 8.61
N LEU A 137 -0.56 -13.15 8.03
CA LEU A 137 -1.45 -12.74 6.93
C LEU A 137 -1.23 -13.43 5.58
N LYS A 138 0.00 -13.83 5.26
CA LYS A 138 0.37 -14.31 3.92
C LYS A 138 0.54 -15.83 3.83
N ARG A 139 0.95 -16.51 4.91
CA ARG A 139 1.13 -17.98 4.91
C ARG A 139 -0.19 -18.72 5.09
N PRO A 140 -0.34 -19.95 4.57
CA PRO A 140 -1.58 -20.73 4.65
C PRO A 140 -2.15 -20.84 6.07
N LEU A 141 -3.48 -20.84 6.20
CA LEU A 141 -4.13 -20.92 7.51
C LEU A 141 -3.93 -22.28 8.21
N GLY A 142 -3.82 -23.36 7.44
CA GLY A 142 -3.61 -24.71 7.97
C GLY A 142 -2.25 -24.91 8.65
N GLU A 143 -1.30 -24.01 8.42
CA GLU A 143 -0.01 -24.05 9.09
C GLU A 143 -0.13 -23.58 10.56
N PRO A 144 0.32 -24.37 11.54
CA PRO A 144 0.28 -23.98 12.94
C PRO A 144 1.04 -22.68 13.21
N ARG A 145 0.53 -21.84 14.12
CA ARG A 145 1.19 -20.57 14.50
C ARG A 145 2.64 -20.77 14.98
N ALA A 146 2.92 -21.87 15.67
CA ALA A 146 4.26 -22.21 16.11
C ALA A 146 5.22 -22.45 14.92
N ALA A 147 4.75 -23.13 13.86
CA ALA A 147 5.52 -23.35 12.64
C ALA A 147 5.77 -22.04 11.88
N LYS A 148 4.74 -21.18 11.76
CA LYS A 148 4.90 -19.84 11.17
C LYS A 148 5.96 -19.01 11.90
N ARG A 149 5.95 -19.03 13.25
CA ARG A 149 6.95 -18.33 14.07
C ARG A 149 8.35 -18.94 13.91
N ALA A 150 8.47 -20.25 13.88
CA ALA A 150 9.75 -20.92 13.65
C ALA A 150 10.34 -20.55 12.28
N ALA A 151 9.51 -20.46 11.24
CA ALA A 151 9.92 -19.99 9.92
C ALA A 151 10.40 -18.52 9.96
N VAL A 152 9.73 -17.66 10.72
CA VAL A 152 10.18 -16.27 10.92
C VAL A 152 11.51 -16.19 11.68
N GLU A 153 11.70 -16.98 12.73
CA GLU A 153 12.98 -17.00 13.47
C GLU A 153 14.14 -17.48 12.58
N LYS A 154 13.91 -18.48 11.72
CA LYS A 154 14.88 -18.88 10.70
C LYS A 154 15.20 -17.71 9.76
N LEU A 155 14.17 -17.03 9.26
CA LEU A 155 14.34 -15.89 8.35
C LEU A 155 15.09 -14.72 9.00
N VAL A 156 14.84 -14.44 10.28
CA VAL A 156 15.59 -13.43 11.05
C VAL A 156 17.08 -13.77 11.06
N SER A 157 17.43 -15.05 11.16
CA SER A 157 18.82 -15.49 11.12
C SER A 157 19.42 -15.46 9.71
N ASP A 158 18.68 -15.92 8.71
CA ASP A 158 19.11 -15.89 7.30
C ASP A 158 19.41 -14.45 6.84
N LEU A 159 18.70 -13.46 7.39
CA LEU A 159 18.88 -12.03 7.12
C LEU A 159 19.87 -11.31 8.05
N ALA A 160 20.49 -12.03 9.00
CA ALA A 160 21.39 -11.47 10.01
C ALA A 160 20.76 -10.30 10.80
N LEU A 161 19.51 -10.49 11.27
CA LEU A 161 18.71 -9.50 12.01
C LEU A 161 18.59 -9.82 13.52
N GLU A 162 19.34 -10.79 14.04
CA GLU A 162 19.21 -11.29 15.42
C GLU A 162 19.41 -10.19 16.47
N GLN A 163 20.37 -9.30 16.24
CA GLN A 163 20.71 -8.22 17.17
C GLN A 163 19.58 -7.18 17.30
N CYS A 164 18.81 -6.95 16.24
CA CYS A 164 17.73 -5.96 16.21
C CYS A 164 16.33 -6.58 16.22
N ARG A 165 16.19 -7.89 16.47
CA ARG A 165 14.91 -8.60 16.35
C ARG A 165 13.78 -8.05 17.22
N HIS A 166 14.12 -7.55 18.41
CA HIS A 166 13.19 -6.96 19.39
C HIS A 166 13.24 -5.44 19.41
N THR A 167 13.98 -4.83 18.49
CA THR A 167 14.05 -3.39 18.33
C THR A 167 12.85 -2.92 17.52
N VAL A 168 12.22 -1.83 17.95
CA VAL A 168 11.14 -1.16 17.22
C VAL A 168 11.70 -0.61 15.91
N ILE A 169 10.94 -0.75 14.83
CA ILE A 169 11.34 -0.28 13.49
C ILE A 169 11.58 1.23 13.51
N GLY A 170 10.68 1.97 14.16
CA GLY A 170 10.80 3.40 14.37
C GLY A 170 10.44 4.22 13.14
N ASN A 171 10.44 5.53 13.30
CA ASN A 171 10.16 6.51 12.25
C ASN A 171 11.13 7.69 12.35
N GLN A 172 10.87 8.76 11.59
CA GLN A 172 11.73 9.96 11.62
C GLN A 172 11.73 10.67 12.98
N MET A 173 10.67 10.52 13.78
CA MET A 173 10.51 11.16 15.10
C MET A 173 11.06 10.28 16.23
N HIS A 174 10.93 8.96 16.11
CA HIS A 174 11.37 7.96 17.07
C HIS A 174 12.40 7.04 16.43
N ARG A 175 13.66 7.21 16.84
CA ARG A 175 14.78 6.40 16.35
C ARG A 175 14.52 4.92 16.58
N GLY A 176 14.58 4.13 15.51
CA GLY A 176 14.52 2.68 15.54
C GLY A 176 15.74 2.04 14.88
N ILE A 177 15.49 1.09 13.97
CA ILE A 177 16.54 0.32 13.28
C ILE A 177 17.30 1.15 12.23
N SER A 178 18.50 0.71 11.83
CA SER A 178 19.27 1.38 10.78
C SER A 178 18.66 1.17 9.39
N GLY A 179 19.00 2.02 8.41
CA GLY A 179 18.51 1.88 7.04
C GLY A 179 18.85 0.52 6.40
N GLY A 180 20.06 0.00 6.63
CA GLY A 180 20.44 -1.33 6.17
C GLY A 180 19.70 -2.47 6.86
N GLN A 181 19.33 -2.30 8.13
CA GLN A 181 18.45 -3.24 8.83
C GLN A 181 17.02 -3.16 8.27
N ALA A 182 16.48 -1.95 8.06
CA ALA A 182 15.16 -1.74 7.48
C ALA A 182 15.03 -2.37 6.09
N LYS A 183 16.05 -2.23 5.23
CA LYS A 183 16.07 -2.86 3.91
C LYS A 183 16.04 -4.39 4.01
N ARG A 184 16.79 -4.98 4.94
CA ARG A 184 16.77 -6.43 5.20
C ARG A 184 15.43 -6.90 5.74
N VAL A 185 14.78 -6.13 6.62
CA VAL A 185 13.41 -6.42 7.08
C VAL A 185 12.43 -6.41 5.90
N ASN A 186 12.54 -5.44 4.99
CA ASN A 186 11.68 -5.35 3.81
C ASN A 186 11.90 -6.53 2.84
N ILE A 187 13.15 -6.96 2.65
CA ILE A 187 13.48 -8.22 1.95
C ILE A 187 12.84 -9.41 2.69
N GLY A 188 12.91 -9.44 4.02
CA GLY A 188 12.26 -10.45 4.83
C GLY A 188 10.75 -10.54 4.60
N ILE A 189 10.04 -9.42 4.57
CA ILE A 189 8.60 -9.36 4.26
C ILE A 189 8.29 -10.07 2.94
N ALA A 190 9.10 -9.85 1.91
CA ALA A 190 8.94 -10.52 0.61
C ALA A 190 9.23 -12.03 0.67
N LEU A 191 10.13 -12.47 1.56
CA LEU A 191 10.57 -13.86 1.70
C LEU A 191 9.74 -14.70 2.67
N VAL A 192 8.84 -14.09 3.45
CA VAL A 192 8.01 -14.77 4.45
C VAL A 192 7.22 -15.96 3.88
N THR A 193 6.83 -15.90 2.60
CA THR A 193 6.12 -16.99 1.89
C THR A 193 7.03 -17.96 1.16
N THR A 194 8.35 -17.88 1.34
CA THR A 194 9.35 -18.66 0.59
C THR A 194 9.06 -18.59 -0.92
N PRO A 195 9.14 -17.39 -1.53
CA PRO A 195 8.79 -17.21 -2.94
C PRO A 195 9.76 -17.96 -3.86
N LEU A 196 9.33 -18.22 -5.10
CA LEU A 196 10.15 -18.86 -6.14
C LEU A 196 10.97 -17.83 -6.93
N VAL A 197 10.49 -16.58 -6.91
CA VAL A 197 11.07 -15.44 -7.62
C VAL A 197 11.10 -14.23 -6.70
N LEU A 198 12.22 -13.50 -6.68
CA LEU A 198 12.39 -12.28 -5.93
C LEU A 198 12.77 -11.11 -6.84
N PHE A 199 11.94 -10.08 -6.84
CA PHE A 199 12.17 -8.81 -7.53
C PHE A 199 12.58 -7.75 -6.52
N LEU A 200 13.67 -7.03 -6.79
CA LEU A 200 14.14 -5.93 -5.95
C LEU A 200 14.25 -4.64 -6.77
N ASP A 201 13.53 -3.61 -6.38
CA ASP A 201 13.62 -2.31 -7.03
C ASP A 201 14.59 -1.42 -6.24
N GLU A 202 15.75 -1.15 -6.82
CA GLU A 202 16.84 -0.33 -6.27
C GLU A 202 17.16 -0.64 -4.79
N PRO A 203 17.49 -1.91 -4.44
CA PRO A 203 17.69 -2.32 -3.06
C PRO A 203 18.87 -1.63 -2.36
N THR A 204 19.77 -1.02 -3.12
CA THR A 204 20.95 -0.30 -2.60
C THR A 204 20.74 1.21 -2.46
N SER A 205 19.56 1.73 -2.82
CA SER A 205 19.27 3.17 -2.75
C SER A 205 19.18 3.65 -1.30
N GLY A 206 19.74 4.83 -1.02
CA GLY A 206 19.74 5.43 0.33
C GLY A 206 20.70 4.77 1.34
N LEU A 207 21.55 3.84 0.90
CA LEU A 207 22.54 3.16 1.73
C LEU A 207 23.97 3.60 1.36
N ASP A 208 24.88 3.59 2.33
CA ASP A 208 26.30 3.70 2.04
C ASP A 208 26.81 2.43 1.33
N SER A 209 27.96 2.54 0.67
CA SER A 209 28.51 1.46 -0.17
C SER A 209 28.77 0.15 0.58
N GLN A 210 29.14 0.21 1.86
CA GLN A 210 29.45 -0.98 2.65
C GLN A 210 28.15 -1.67 3.08
N THR A 211 27.20 -0.89 3.63
CA THR A 211 25.87 -1.42 4.01
C THR A 211 25.13 -2.00 2.81
N ALA A 212 25.17 -1.32 1.65
CA ALA A 212 24.58 -1.83 0.41
C ALA A 212 25.17 -3.19 0.01
N LYS A 213 26.49 -3.38 0.12
CA LYS A 213 27.14 -4.66 -0.15
C LYS A 213 26.65 -5.74 0.82
N GLU A 214 26.58 -5.45 2.11
CA GLU A 214 26.14 -6.42 3.13
C GLU A 214 24.71 -6.91 2.86
N VAL A 215 23.80 -6.00 2.49
CA VAL A 215 22.43 -6.36 2.07
C VAL A 215 22.46 -7.28 0.85
N MET A 216 23.25 -6.94 -0.17
CA MET A 216 23.28 -7.71 -1.42
C MET A 216 23.97 -9.07 -1.28
N VAL A 217 24.93 -9.22 -0.36
CA VAL A 217 25.52 -10.53 -0.01
C VAL A 217 24.46 -11.46 0.56
N VAL A 218 23.56 -10.96 1.42
CA VAL A 218 22.43 -11.74 1.94
C VAL A 218 21.50 -12.17 0.80
N VAL A 219 21.16 -11.26 -0.12
CA VAL A 219 20.34 -11.60 -1.30
C VAL A 219 21.02 -12.64 -2.19
N LYS A 220 22.34 -12.54 -2.39
CA LYS A 220 23.10 -13.52 -3.18
C LYS A 220 23.06 -14.91 -2.55
N ARG A 221 23.27 -15.01 -1.23
CA ARG A 221 23.15 -16.30 -0.49
C ARG A 221 21.76 -16.92 -0.64
N LEU A 222 20.71 -16.10 -0.58
CA LEU A 222 19.33 -16.57 -0.81
C LEU A 222 19.13 -17.05 -2.26
N THR A 223 19.71 -16.34 -3.22
CA THR A 223 19.69 -16.73 -4.64
C THR A 223 20.37 -18.09 -4.84
N GLU A 224 21.49 -18.34 -4.19
CA GLU A 224 22.23 -19.62 -4.26
C GLU A 224 21.44 -20.83 -3.74
N THR A 225 20.36 -20.62 -2.96
CA THR A 225 19.43 -21.70 -2.58
C THR A 225 18.52 -22.17 -3.72
N GLY A 226 18.60 -21.53 -4.89
CA GLY A 226 17.80 -21.83 -6.08
C GLY A 226 16.79 -20.74 -6.44
N LEU A 227 16.57 -19.74 -5.58
CA LEU A 227 15.67 -18.61 -5.83
C LEU A 227 16.05 -17.84 -7.10
N THR A 228 15.07 -17.52 -7.95
CA THR A 228 15.30 -16.66 -9.13
C THR A 228 15.25 -15.20 -8.71
N THR A 229 16.33 -14.44 -8.88
CA THR A 229 16.40 -13.07 -8.37
C THR A 229 16.66 -12.07 -9.48
N CYS A 230 15.90 -10.98 -9.52
CA CYS A 230 16.16 -9.84 -10.40
C CYS A 230 16.14 -8.54 -9.60
N ALA A 231 17.21 -7.75 -9.72
CA ALA A 231 17.31 -6.48 -9.01
C ALA A 231 17.62 -5.32 -9.96
N THR A 232 16.93 -4.18 -9.81
CA THR A 232 17.28 -2.95 -10.53
C THR A 232 18.45 -2.25 -9.84
N VAL A 233 19.44 -1.82 -10.62
CA VAL A 233 20.59 -1.09 -10.08
C VAL A 233 20.98 0.06 -11.01
N HIS A 234 21.06 1.27 -10.45
CA HIS A 234 21.38 2.48 -11.21
C HIS A 234 22.90 2.69 -11.36
N SER A 235 23.67 2.50 -10.28
CA SER A 235 25.12 2.68 -10.27
C SER A 235 25.75 1.79 -9.17
N PRO A 236 25.91 0.48 -9.42
CA PRO A 236 26.47 -0.42 -8.42
C PRO A 236 27.96 -0.11 -8.19
N THR A 237 28.39 -0.26 -6.94
CA THR A 237 29.83 -0.38 -6.66
C THR A 237 30.38 -1.63 -7.35
N PRO A 238 31.66 -1.67 -7.78
CA PRO A 238 32.25 -2.85 -8.39
C PRO A 238 32.09 -4.12 -7.54
N ARG A 239 32.14 -3.97 -6.21
CA ARG A 239 31.96 -5.07 -5.25
C ARG A 239 30.53 -5.60 -5.24
N THR A 240 29.53 -4.74 -5.36
CA THR A 240 28.12 -5.15 -5.45
C THR A 240 27.84 -5.74 -6.83
N PHE A 241 28.39 -5.14 -7.89
CA PHE A 241 28.21 -5.60 -9.26
C PHE A 241 28.73 -7.03 -9.47
N ALA A 242 29.85 -7.38 -8.83
CA ALA A 242 30.42 -8.72 -8.86
C ALA A 242 29.50 -9.83 -8.29
N LEU A 243 28.47 -9.48 -7.51
CA LEU A 243 27.52 -10.46 -6.95
C LEU A 243 26.48 -10.95 -7.95
N PHE A 244 26.24 -10.20 -9.03
CA PHE A 244 25.29 -10.58 -10.08
C PHE A 244 25.89 -11.67 -10.99
N ASP A 245 25.05 -12.49 -11.62
CA ASP A 245 25.50 -13.54 -12.55
C ASP A 245 25.30 -13.08 -14.01
N SER A 246 24.20 -12.38 -14.25
CA SER A 246 23.81 -11.85 -15.56
C SER A 246 23.32 -10.41 -15.46
N MET A 247 23.26 -9.72 -16.59
CA MET A 247 22.72 -8.37 -16.66
C MET A 247 21.84 -8.16 -17.90
N LEU A 248 20.76 -7.40 -17.71
CA LEU A 248 19.90 -6.85 -18.76
C LEU A 248 20.03 -5.34 -18.74
N LEU A 249 20.49 -4.77 -19.84
CA LEU A 249 20.74 -3.34 -20.00
C LEU A 249 19.65 -2.72 -20.85
N LEU A 250 18.89 -1.78 -20.29
CA LEU A 250 17.82 -1.06 -20.97
C LEU A 250 18.20 0.39 -21.28
N LEU A 251 17.87 0.83 -22.49
CA LEU A 251 17.98 2.22 -22.94
C LEU A 251 16.65 2.65 -23.58
N ARG A 252 15.98 3.66 -23.01
CA ARG A 252 14.67 4.17 -23.47
C ARG A 252 13.67 3.05 -23.84
N GLY A 253 13.57 2.03 -22.99
CA GLY A 253 12.64 0.91 -23.16
C GLY A 253 13.13 -0.22 -24.07
N ARG A 254 14.33 -0.11 -24.67
CA ARG A 254 14.91 -1.12 -25.59
C ARG A 254 16.05 -1.88 -24.94
N THR A 255 16.24 -3.14 -25.33
CA THR A 255 17.40 -3.95 -24.92
C THR A 255 18.66 -3.49 -25.63
N ALA A 256 19.65 -3.03 -24.86
CA ALA A 256 20.98 -2.67 -25.36
C ALA A 256 21.98 -3.83 -25.21
N TYR A 257 21.80 -4.67 -24.19
CA TYR A 257 22.61 -5.86 -23.94
C TYR A 257 21.85 -6.80 -23.00
N PHE A 258 21.96 -8.10 -23.24
CA PHE A 258 21.54 -9.13 -22.29
C PHE A 258 22.58 -10.25 -22.34
N GLY A 259 23.09 -10.67 -21.19
CA GLY A 259 24.17 -11.65 -21.16
C GLY A 259 24.77 -11.88 -19.77
N ARG A 260 25.81 -12.73 -19.69
CA ARG A 260 26.66 -12.82 -18.50
C ARG A 260 27.34 -11.47 -18.25
N ARG A 261 27.58 -11.13 -16.98
CA ARG A 261 28.49 -10.01 -16.67
C ARG A 261 29.94 -10.40 -16.93
N GLY A 262 30.87 -9.46 -16.91
CA GLY A 262 32.30 -9.68 -17.07
C GLY A 262 32.78 -9.57 -18.51
N GLU A 263 33.69 -10.45 -18.89
CA GLU A 263 34.38 -10.45 -20.19
C GLU A 263 33.39 -10.45 -21.36
N ALA A 264 32.32 -11.25 -21.29
CA ALA A 264 31.29 -11.29 -22.34
C ALA A 264 30.65 -9.92 -22.62
N ALA A 265 30.42 -9.11 -21.57
CA ALA A 265 29.88 -7.77 -21.73
C ALA A 265 30.94 -6.83 -22.33
N ILE A 266 32.18 -6.91 -21.84
CA ILE A 266 33.30 -6.11 -22.35
C ILE A 266 33.56 -6.39 -23.83
N ASP A 267 33.55 -7.65 -24.23
CA ASP A 267 33.77 -8.09 -25.60
C ASP A 267 32.67 -7.56 -26.53
N PHE A 268 31.41 -7.67 -26.12
CA PHE A 268 30.29 -7.11 -26.88
C PHE A 268 30.44 -5.61 -27.08
N PHE A 269 30.65 -4.83 -26.01
CA PHE A 269 30.79 -3.38 -26.14
C PHE A 269 32.05 -2.97 -26.89
N SER A 270 33.15 -3.72 -26.77
CA SER A 270 34.38 -3.45 -27.51
C SER A 270 34.26 -3.77 -29.01
N SER A 271 33.35 -4.67 -29.39
CA SER A 271 33.07 -5.00 -30.80
C SER A 271 32.24 -3.95 -31.54
N LEU A 272 31.63 -3.00 -30.82
CA LEU A 272 30.81 -1.95 -31.42
C LEU A 272 31.66 -0.90 -32.16
N PRO A 273 31.13 -0.27 -33.22
CA PRO A 273 31.87 0.73 -34.00
C PRO A 273 32.47 1.87 -33.15
N PRO A 274 33.70 2.33 -33.47
CA PRO A 274 34.38 3.41 -32.74
C PRO A 274 33.61 4.73 -32.79
N GLY A 275 33.72 5.56 -31.74
CA GLY A 275 32.99 6.82 -31.56
C GLY A 275 32.10 6.90 -30.31
N MET A 276 31.90 5.80 -29.57
CA MET A 276 31.23 5.75 -28.26
C MET A 276 31.91 4.82 -27.25
N THR A 277 32.68 3.86 -27.75
CA THR A 277 33.35 2.79 -27.00
C THR A 277 34.86 3.00 -26.93
N ASP A 278 35.34 4.20 -27.34
CA ASP A 278 36.74 4.61 -27.35
C ASP A 278 37.30 4.74 -25.92
N SER A 279 37.55 3.59 -25.31
CA SER A 279 38.71 3.27 -24.48
C SER A 279 38.44 1.95 -23.76
N ALA A 280 38.88 0.83 -24.35
CA ALA A 280 39.16 -0.38 -23.58
C ALA A 280 40.12 -0.09 -22.40
N SER A 281 40.96 0.95 -22.52
CA SER A 281 41.81 1.52 -21.47
C SER A 281 41.05 2.16 -20.29
N LYS A 282 39.77 2.55 -20.45
CA LYS A 282 38.94 3.11 -19.35
C LYS A 282 38.30 2.03 -18.47
N VAL A 283 38.13 0.81 -18.98
CA VAL A 283 37.63 -0.33 -18.20
C VAL A 283 38.55 -0.64 -17.02
N VAL A 284 39.86 -0.63 -17.27
CA VAL A 284 40.89 -0.85 -16.22
C VAL A 284 40.93 0.31 -15.22
N ALA A 285 40.62 1.53 -15.65
CA ALA A 285 40.68 2.72 -14.81
C ALA A 285 39.45 2.89 -13.90
N TRP A 286 38.24 2.58 -14.40
CA TRP A 286 36.97 2.86 -13.71
C TRP A 286 36.25 1.59 -13.22
N GLY A 287 36.68 0.41 -13.69
CA GLY A 287 35.99 -0.85 -13.45
C GLY A 287 34.79 -1.05 -14.37
N GLU A 288 34.39 -2.31 -14.55
CA GLU A 288 33.37 -2.72 -15.52
C GLU A 288 32.02 -2.02 -15.34
N ALA A 289 31.51 -1.96 -14.10
CA ALA A 289 30.21 -1.40 -13.79
C ALA A 289 30.11 0.10 -14.12
N GLU A 290 31.11 0.88 -13.72
CA GLU A 290 31.17 2.33 -13.97
C GLU A 290 31.31 2.63 -15.47
N TRP A 291 32.11 1.84 -16.17
CA TRP A 291 32.27 1.97 -17.61
C TRP A 291 30.96 1.72 -18.37
N ILE A 292 30.21 0.66 -18.03
CA ILE A 292 28.91 0.37 -18.65
C ILE A 292 27.89 1.48 -18.34
N VAL A 293 27.88 2.00 -17.10
CA VAL A 293 27.01 3.13 -16.72
C VAL A 293 27.35 4.39 -17.51
N GLU A 294 28.63 4.68 -17.73
CA GLU A 294 29.05 5.85 -18.52
C GLU A 294 28.65 5.72 -19.99
N ILE A 295 28.88 4.55 -20.60
CA ILE A 295 28.47 4.26 -21.98
C ILE A 295 26.97 4.48 -22.13
N THR A 296 26.17 3.93 -21.21
CA THR A 296 24.71 4.04 -21.29
C THR A 296 24.19 5.44 -21.00
N THR A 297 24.81 6.17 -20.09
CA THR A 297 24.46 7.58 -19.81
C THR A 297 24.77 8.45 -21.01
N THR A 298 25.93 8.26 -21.62
CA THR A 298 26.34 8.99 -22.84
C THR A 298 25.45 8.66 -24.02
N ALA A 299 25.12 7.37 -24.19
CA ALA A 299 24.19 6.90 -25.21
C ALA A 299 22.80 7.54 -25.07
N ASN A 300 22.30 7.67 -23.84
CA ASN A 300 21.01 8.29 -23.57
C ASN A 300 21.01 9.81 -23.83
N ARG A 301 22.13 10.51 -23.53
CA ARG A 301 22.30 11.94 -23.83
C ARG A 301 22.37 12.21 -25.33
N GLN A 302 22.97 11.31 -26.10
CA GLN A 302 23.11 11.42 -27.56
C GLN A 302 21.95 10.77 -28.33
N ASP A 303 20.89 10.33 -27.65
CA ASP A 303 19.72 9.64 -28.22
C ASP A 303 20.06 8.43 -29.13
N LYS A 304 21.07 7.65 -28.74
CA LYS A 304 21.51 6.47 -29.50
C LYS A 304 20.90 5.16 -29.01
N ALA A 305 19.79 5.20 -28.27
CA ALA A 305 19.12 4.00 -27.76
C ALA A 305 18.73 3.03 -28.90
N ALA A 306 18.19 3.56 -29.99
CA ALA A 306 17.85 2.79 -31.18
C ALA A 306 19.07 2.13 -31.84
N TRP A 307 20.20 2.84 -31.85
CA TRP A 307 21.45 2.38 -32.43
C TRP A 307 21.99 1.18 -31.65
N PHE A 308 22.04 1.25 -30.32
CA PHE A 308 22.47 0.11 -29.49
C PHE A 308 21.57 -1.11 -29.66
N ALA A 309 20.25 -0.90 -29.66
CA ALA A 309 19.28 -1.98 -29.85
C ALA A 309 19.45 -2.68 -31.20
N ALA A 310 19.70 -1.93 -32.28
CA ALA A 310 19.95 -2.49 -33.61
C ALA A 310 21.24 -3.32 -33.67
N HIS A 311 22.32 -2.84 -33.05
CA HIS A 311 23.60 -3.58 -33.01
C HIS A 311 23.49 -4.84 -32.16
N TYR A 312 22.77 -4.77 -31.03
CA TYR A 312 22.47 -5.96 -30.24
C TYR A 312 21.65 -6.96 -31.06
N ALA A 313 20.57 -6.55 -31.71
CA ALA A 313 19.71 -7.44 -32.49
C ALA A 313 20.42 -8.19 -33.64
N VAL A 314 21.45 -7.59 -34.24
CA VAL A 314 22.25 -8.22 -35.32
C VAL A 314 23.41 -9.06 -34.79
N SER A 315 23.75 -8.93 -33.50
CA SER A 315 24.88 -9.64 -32.91
C SER A 315 24.65 -11.15 -32.78
N SER A 316 25.75 -11.92 -32.80
CA SER A 316 25.73 -13.36 -32.49
C SER A 316 25.20 -13.64 -31.09
N LEU A 317 25.42 -12.72 -30.14
CA LEU A 317 24.92 -12.80 -28.78
C LEU A 317 23.38 -12.78 -28.73
N ALA A 318 22.73 -11.90 -29.49
CA ALA A 318 21.27 -11.90 -29.55
C ALA A 318 20.70 -13.18 -30.17
N ALA A 319 21.34 -13.73 -31.20
CA ALA A 319 20.94 -15.02 -31.76
C ALA A 319 21.11 -16.17 -30.76
N SER A 320 22.22 -16.20 -30.02
CA SER A 320 22.46 -17.18 -28.94
C SER A 320 21.43 -17.05 -27.82
N ASN A 321 21.10 -15.81 -27.43
CA ASN A 321 20.12 -15.55 -26.38
C ASN A 321 18.71 -15.93 -26.82
N ALA A 322 18.35 -15.68 -28.08
CA ALA A 322 17.07 -16.14 -28.64
C ALA A 322 16.96 -17.66 -28.60
N ALA A 323 18.01 -18.39 -29.00
CA ALA A 323 18.05 -19.84 -28.91
C ALA A 323 17.97 -20.33 -27.45
N ALA A 324 18.61 -19.65 -26.50
CA ALA A 324 18.53 -19.98 -25.08
C ALA A 324 17.12 -19.74 -24.50
N ILE A 325 16.46 -18.65 -24.92
CA ILE A 325 15.08 -18.33 -24.55
C ILE A 325 14.12 -19.41 -25.07
N ASP A 326 14.27 -19.82 -26.33
CA ASP A 326 13.43 -20.86 -26.94
C ASP A 326 13.70 -22.23 -26.29
N ALA A 327 14.96 -22.57 -26.02
CA ALA A 327 15.32 -23.80 -25.32
C ALA A 327 14.76 -23.84 -23.90
N LEU A 328 14.82 -22.72 -23.18
CA LEU A 328 14.28 -22.60 -21.82
C LEU A 328 12.75 -22.72 -21.82
N GLU A 329 12.07 -22.13 -22.80
CA GLU A 329 10.62 -22.28 -22.95
C GLU A 329 10.23 -23.74 -23.19
N ILE A 330 10.95 -24.46 -24.06
CA ILE A 330 10.69 -25.89 -24.33
C ILE A 330 10.92 -26.72 -23.07
N LEU A 331 12.04 -26.51 -22.38
CA LEU A 331 12.36 -27.18 -21.11
C LEU A 331 11.29 -26.91 -20.05
N ALA A 332 10.87 -25.66 -19.92
CA ALA A 332 9.91 -25.23 -18.93
C ALA A 332 8.48 -25.72 -19.24
N SER A 333 8.12 -25.81 -20.52
CA SER A 333 6.84 -26.36 -20.97
C SER A 333 6.71 -27.86 -20.72
N GLY A 334 7.85 -28.57 -20.64
CA GLY A 334 7.93 -29.97 -20.20
C GLY A 334 7.89 -30.17 -18.68
N GLY A 335 7.85 -29.09 -17.90
CA GLY A 335 7.84 -29.12 -16.44
C GLY A 335 6.61 -29.83 -15.85
N GLY A 336 6.82 -30.62 -14.79
CA GLY A 336 5.82 -31.49 -14.18
C GLY A 336 4.58 -30.77 -13.64
N MET A 337 3.52 -31.56 -13.46
CA MET A 337 2.14 -31.17 -13.06
C MET A 337 2.06 -30.25 -11.82
N GLU A 338 3.08 -30.25 -10.95
CA GLU A 338 3.13 -29.40 -9.74
C GLU A 338 3.27 -27.90 -10.04
N HIS A 339 4.13 -27.50 -10.99
CA HIS A 339 4.31 -26.08 -11.35
C HIS A 339 3.06 -25.52 -12.04
N GLU A 340 2.36 -26.34 -12.82
CA GLU A 340 1.09 -25.99 -13.45
C GLU A 340 -0.01 -25.70 -12.43
N VAL A 341 -0.06 -26.45 -11.31
CA VAL A 341 -1.02 -26.21 -10.24
C VAL A 341 -0.75 -24.86 -9.55
N LEU A 342 0.52 -24.55 -9.28
CA LEU A 342 0.92 -23.26 -8.67
C LEU A 342 0.52 -22.09 -9.56
N LEU A 343 0.81 -22.16 -10.87
CA LEU A 343 0.53 -21.08 -11.83
C LEU A 343 -0.97 -20.84 -12.04
N ARG A 344 -1.82 -21.84 -11.79
CA ARG A 344 -3.28 -21.75 -11.86
C ARG A 344 -3.93 -21.31 -10.56
N GLU A 345 -3.16 -20.92 -9.55
CA GLU A 345 -3.70 -20.43 -8.29
C GLU A 345 -4.73 -19.33 -8.56
N ALA A 346 -5.92 -19.49 -7.97
CA ALA A 346 -7.05 -18.60 -8.18
C ALA A 346 -7.25 -17.64 -6.99
N LYS A 347 -6.74 -18.01 -5.80
CA LYS A 347 -6.95 -17.22 -4.58
C LYS A 347 -5.75 -16.30 -4.34
N SER A 348 -5.97 -15.01 -4.61
CA SER A 348 -5.00 -13.93 -4.35
C SER A 348 -4.57 -13.88 -2.88
N THR A 349 -5.51 -14.00 -1.94
CA THR A 349 -5.24 -13.93 -0.50
C THR A 349 -5.29 -15.31 0.15
N ALA A 350 -4.28 -15.64 0.95
CA ALA A 350 -4.24 -16.90 1.72
C ALA A 350 -5.19 -16.90 2.93
N THR A 351 -5.52 -15.73 3.47
CA THR A 351 -6.24 -15.59 4.74
C THR A 351 -7.72 -15.25 4.55
N PRO A 352 -8.62 -15.90 5.30
CA PRO A 352 -10.03 -15.51 5.34
C PRO A 352 -10.23 -14.13 5.95
N PHE A 353 -11.34 -13.49 5.60
CA PHE A 353 -11.72 -12.15 6.06
C PHE A 353 -11.57 -11.95 7.57
N PHE A 354 -12.24 -12.78 8.39
CA PHE A 354 -12.21 -12.65 9.85
C PHE A 354 -10.83 -12.81 10.45
N TRP A 355 -10.02 -13.68 9.85
CA TRP A 355 -8.69 -13.96 10.33
C TRP A 355 -7.75 -12.78 10.03
N GLY A 356 -7.89 -12.17 8.85
CA GLY A 356 -7.20 -10.92 8.51
C GLY A 356 -7.55 -9.78 9.47
N VAL A 357 -8.84 -9.59 9.79
CA VAL A 357 -9.28 -8.59 10.78
C VAL A 357 -8.65 -8.89 12.15
N TYR A 358 -8.73 -10.13 12.64
CA TYR A 358 -8.15 -10.52 13.91
C TYR A 358 -6.64 -10.25 13.99
N THR A 359 -5.87 -10.63 12.96
CA THR A 359 -4.42 -10.42 12.95
C THR A 359 -4.06 -8.94 12.91
N MET A 360 -4.81 -8.11 12.16
CA MET A 360 -4.64 -6.66 12.20
C MET A 360 -4.90 -6.08 13.58
N LEU A 361 -6.03 -6.42 14.22
CA LEU A 361 -6.37 -5.93 15.56
C LEU A 361 -5.33 -6.34 16.60
N LYS A 362 -4.89 -7.62 16.55
CA LYS A 362 -3.89 -8.16 17.48
C LYS A 362 -2.55 -7.40 17.41
N HIS A 363 -2.05 -7.13 16.21
CA HIS A 363 -0.72 -6.54 16.04
C HIS A 363 -0.75 -5.00 15.98
N ARG A 364 -1.68 -4.41 15.22
CA ARG A 364 -1.75 -2.96 15.00
C ARG A 364 -2.47 -2.25 16.13
N THR A 365 -3.69 -2.69 16.47
CA THR A 365 -4.53 -1.96 17.43
C THR A 365 -3.95 -1.91 18.83
N SER A 366 -3.37 -3.02 19.30
CA SER A 366 -2.69 -3.02 20.60
C SER A 366 -1.54 -2.01 20.67
N ARG A 367 -0.85 -1.74 19.56
CA ARG A 367 0.28 -0.81 19.49
C ARG A 367 -0.19 0.62 19.28
N ASN A 368 -1.24 0.82 18.49
CA ASN A 368 -1.90 2.13 18.32
C ASN A 368 -2.48 2.63 19.64
N PHE A 369 -3.08 1.75 20.45
CA PHE A 369 -3.61 2.14 21.77
C PHE A 369 -2.51 2.43 22.80
N ALA A 370 -1.29 1.97 22.56
CA ALA A 370 -0.15 2.33 23.40
C ALA A 370 0.50 3.65 22.98
N ASP A 371 0.18 4.19 21.80
CA ASP A 371 0.75 5.42 21.26
C ASP A 371 -0.06 6.66 21.70
N PRO A 372 0.52 7.57 22.51
CA PRO A 372 -0.14 8.81 22.91
C PRO A 372 -0.47 9.72 21.72
N ALA A 373 0.30 9.69 20.64
CA ALA A 373 0.04 10.49 19.45
C ALA A 373 -1.22 10.01 18.70
N PHE A 374 -1.55 8.71 18.82
CA PHE A 374 -2.78 8.14 18.30
C PHE A 374 -3.98 8.43 19.21
N LEU A 375 -3.87 8.16 20.52
CA LEU A 375 -4.99 8.32 21.46
C LEU A 375 -5.29 9.79 21.78
N GLY A 376 -4.27 10.64 21.90
CA GLY A 376 -4.40 12.02 22.34
C GLY A 376 -5.46 12.82 21.57
N PRO A 377 -5.37 12.90 20.23
CA PRO A 377 -6.37 13.59 19.41
C PRO A 377 -7.77 12.99 19.48
N ARG A 378 -7.91 11.70 19.78
CA ARG A 378 -9.21 10.99 19.85
C ARG A 378 -9.95 11.22 21.16
N ILE A 379 -9.21 11.50 22.23
CA ILE A 379 -9.74 11.74 23.58
C ILE A 379 -9.85 13.25 23.85
N GLY A 380 -8.85 14.04 23.44
CA GLY A 380 -8.67 15.42 23.86
C GLY A 380 -9.80 16.36 23.46
N ASP A 381 -10.32 16.21 22.24
CA ASP A 381 -11.46 17.00 21.76
C ASP A 381 -12.77 16.62 22.46
N LYS A 382 -13.03 15.34 22.72
CA LYS A 382 -14.24 14.88 23.45
C LYS A 382 -14.20 15.37 24.89
N PHE A 383 -13.03 15.29 25.54
CA PHE A 383 -12.83 15.83 26.87
C PHE A 383 -13.10 17.34 26.90
N LEU A 384 -12.53 18.09 25.95
CA LEU A 384 -12.74 19.54 25.84
C LEU A 384 -14.21 19.90 25.65
N PHE A 385 -14.90 19.24 24.71
CA PHE A 385 -16.32 19.48 24.46
C PHE A 385 -17.20 19.12 25.65
N CYS A 386 -16.95 17.98 26.28
CA CYS A 386 -17.66 17.57 27.49
C CYS A 386 -17.45 18.58 28.62
N PHE A 387 -16.21 19.03 28.84
CA PHE A 387 -15.89 20.00 29.88
C PHE A 387 -16.60 21.34 29.66
N ILE A 388 -16.58 21.85 28.42
CA ILE A 388 -17.23 23.11 28.06
C ILE A 388 -18.76 23.00 28.22
N ILE A 389 -19.38 21.94 27.68
CA ILE A 389 -20.83 21.76 27.78
C ILE A 389 -21.26 21.58 29.23
N PHE A 390 -20.54 20.75 30.01
CA PHE A 390 -20.85 20.52 31.41
C PHE A 390 -20.78 21.81 32.24
N THR A 391 -19.76 22.64 32.03
CA THR A 391 -19.57 23.87 32.83
C THR A 391 -20.49 25.01 32.43
N LEU A 392 -20.82 25.14 31.14
CA LEU A 392 -21.70 26.20 30.63
C LEU A 392 -23.18 25.95 30.87
N TYR A 393 -23.63 24.69 30.83
CA TYR A 393 -25.05 24.32 30.89
C TYR A 393 -25.42 23.58 32.18
N PHE A 394 -24.60 23.72 33.23
CA PHE A 394 -24.76 22.97 34.47
C PHE A 394 -26.11 23.26 35.14
N GLY A 395 -26.96 22.23 35.25
CA GLY A 395 -28.29 22.32 35.88
C GLY A 395 -29.32 23.16 35.15
N ASP A 396 -29.06 23.61 33.91
CA ASP A 396 -30.02 24.37 33.11
C ASP A 396 -31.21 23.52 32.66
N GLY A 397 -30.99 22.22 32.40
CA GLY A 397 -32.03 21.27 32.02
C GLY A 397 -33.15 21.19 33.04
N GLY A 398 -32.83 21.23 34.34
CA GLY A 398 -33.82 21.11 35.41
C GLY A 398 -34.72 22.34 35.61
N LYS A 399 -34.45 23.45 34.92
CA LYS A 399 -35.20 24.71 35.06
C LYS A 399 -35.99 24.98 33.77
N GLN A 400 -37.32 24.93 33.84
CA GLN A 400 -38.21 25.09 32.68
C GLN A 400 -38.46 26.56 32.28
N ASP A 401 -37.55 27.47 32.60
CA ASP A 401 -37.66 28.87 32.16
C ASP A 401 -37.45 28.95 30.63
N PRO A 402 -38.17 29.82 29.90
CA PRO A 402 -38.04 29.92 28.44
C PRO A 402 -36.60 30.15 27.95
N GLY A 403 -35.78 30.86 28.74
CA GLY A 403 -34.35 31.05 28.45
C GLY A 403 -33.53 29.77 28.57
N ASN A 404 -33.79 28.96 29.61
CA ASN A 404 -33.05 27.72 29.84
C ASN A 404 -33.44 26.64 28.82
N VAL A 405 -34.71 26.59 28.40
CA VAL A 405 -35.15 25.73 27.30
C VAL A 405 -34.41 26.06 26.00
N LEU A 406 -34.22 27.34 25.70
CA LEU A 406 -33.43 27.78 24.54
C LEU A 406 -31.96 27.37 24.67
N ASN A 407 -31.37 27.51 25.87
CA ASN A 407 -29.99 27.09 26.17
C ASN A 407 -29.82 25.58 25.97
N VAL A 408 -30.71 24.76 26.51
CA VAL A 408 -30.68 23.30 26.37
C VAL A 408 -30.84 22.90 24.90
N MET A 409 -31.70 23.56 24.14
CA MET A 409 -31.85 23.30 22.72
C MET A 409 -30.56 23.63 21.93
N GLN A 410 -29.92 24.76 22.22
CA GLN A 410 -28.61 25.13 21.65
C GLN A 410 -27.56 24.08 21.98
N MET A 411 -27.54 23.60 23.22
CA MET A 411 -26.63 22.58 23.69
C MET A 411 -26.86 21.24 22.96
N LEU A 412 -28.11 20.78 22.80
CA LEU A 412 -28.43 19.55 22.05
C LEU A 412 -28.00 19.65 20.57
N PHE A 413 -28.16 20.85 19.99
CA PHE A 413 -27.66 21.12 18.65
C PHE A 413 -26.12 21.03 18.57
N MET A 414 -25.41 21.66 19.51
CA MET A 414 -23.95 21.56 19.56
C MET A 414 -23.46 20.14 19.87
N TRP A 415 -24.15 19.41 20.74
CA TRP A 415 -23.85 18.01 21.08
C TRP A 415 -23.92 17.08 19.88
N THR A 416 -24.84 17.33 18.94
CA THR A 416 -24.95 16.56 17.69
C THR A 416 -23.99 17.06 16.61
N LEU A 417 -23.73 18.37 16.54
CA LEU A 417 -22.89 18.96 15.51
C LEU A 417 -21.38 18.76 15.73
N LEU A 418 -20.89 18.93 16.96
CA LEU A 418 -19.46 18.88 17.28
C LEU A 418 -18.77 17.55 16.87
N PRO A 419 -19.40 16.37 17.05
CA PRO A 419 -18.91 15.12 16.48
C PRO A 419 -18.54 15.19 15.00
N ALA A 420 -19.36 15.83 14.17
CA ALA A 420 -19.10 15.94 12.74
C ALA A 420 -17.90 16.85 12.40
N PHE A 421 -17.59 17.83 13.26
CA PHE A 421 -16.36 18.61 13.13
C PHE A 421 -15.13 17.83 13.60
N SER A 422 -15.27 17.02 14.66
CA SER A 422 -14.19 16.16 15.15
C SER A 422 -13.76 15.06 14.17
N ALA A 423 -14.61 14.75 13.18
CA ALA A 423 -14.36 13.74 12.15
C ALA A 423 -13.01 13.93 11.43
N VAL A 424 -12.52 15.17 11.30
CA VAL A 424 -11.23 15.49 10.66
C VAL A 424 -10.06 14.74 11.30
N VAL A 425 -10.10 14.50 12.61
CA VAL A 425 -9.04 13.81 13.37
C VAL A 425 -8.77 12.39 12.85
N TYR A 426 -9.75 11.77 12.19
CA TYR A 426 -9.65 10.40 11.68
C TYR A 426 -9.09 10.34 10.24
N VAL A 427 -9.04 11.45 9.51
CA VAL A 427 -8.52 11.52 8.13
C VAL A 427 -7.08 10.99 8.00
N PRO A 428 -6.13 11.36 8.90
CA PRO A 428 -4.75 10.89 8.80
C PRO A 428 -4.59 9.37 8.77
N ALA A 429 -5.49 8.63 9.43
CA ALA A 429 -5.40 7.17 9.55
C ALA A 429 -5.47 6.45 8.19
N ILE A 430 -6.13 7.04 7.19
CA ILE A 430 -6.22 6.47 5.83
C ILE A 430 -5.19 7.12 4.89
N VAL A 431 -4.98 8.43 4.99
CA VAL A 431 -4.09 9.15 4.06
C VAL A 431 -2.62 8.80 4.29
N LEU A 432 -2.17 8.74 5.55
CA LEU A 432 -0.77 8.45 5.87
C LEU A 432 -0.41 6.96 5.68
N GLU A 433 -1.35 6.05 5.98
CA GLU A 433 -1.15 4.61 5.79
C GLU A 433 -1.34 4.16 4.33
N ARG A 434 -1.75 5.05 3.42
CA ARG A 434 -2.03 4.68 2.01
C ARG A 434 -0.87 3.95 1.32
N PRO A 435 0.40 4.40 1.41
CA PRO A 435 1.50 3.68 0.76
C PRO A 435 1.64 2.24 1.28
N LEU A 436 1.53 2.07 2.60
CA LEU A 436 1.57 0.77 3.26
C LEU A 436 0.40 -0.12 2.80
N PHE A 437 -0.83 0.41 2.82
CA PHE A 437 -2.03 -0.29 2.35
C PHE A 437 -1.89 -0.75 0.89
N MET A 438 -1.38 0.12 0.01
CA MET A 438 -1.19 -0.21 -1.40
C MET A 438 -0.17 -1.33 -1.61
N ARG A 439 0.94 -1.31 -0.87
CA ARG A 439 1.93 -2.41 -0.89
C ARG A 439 1.29 -3.72 -0.42
N GLU A 440 0.69 -3.74 0.77
CA GLU A 440 0.12 -4.97 1.34
C GLU A 440 -1.00 -5.56 0.49
N ARG A 441 -1.79 -4.69 -0.17
CA ARG A 441 -2.78 -5.09 -1.17
C ARG A 441 -2.12 -5.67 -2.42
N SER A 442 -1.04 -5.05 -2.90
CA SER A 442 -0.30 -5.55 -4.07
C SER A 442 0.32 -6.92 -3.80
N ASP A 443 0.74 -7.18 -2.57
CA ASP A 443 1.30 -8.47 -2.12
C ASP A 443 0.23 -9.50 -1.72
N GLY A 444 -1.06 -9.16 -1.80
CA GLY A 444 -2.17 -10.08 -1.54
C GLY A 444 -2.33 -10.47 -0.06
N LEU A 445 -1.96 -9.61 0.90
CA LEU A 445 -2.11 -9.92 2.32
C LEU A 445 -3.58 -9.99 2.76
N TYR A 446 -4.44 -9.11 2.23
CA TYR A 446 -5.84 -9.01 2.62
C TYR A 446 -6.68 -8.22 1.59
N TRP A 447 -8.01 -8.26 1.73
CA TRP A 447 -8.94 -7.50 0.91
C TRP A 447 -9.14 -6.07 1.44
N PRO A 448 -9.46 -5.08 0.58
CA PRO A 448 -9.74 -3.70 1.02
C PRO A 448 -10.81 -3.62 2.12
N VAL A 449 -11.84 -4.46 2.05
CA VAL A 449 -12.90 -4.55 3.06
C VAL A 449 -12.38 -5.02 4.42
N THR A 450 -11.42 -5.95 4.44
CA THR A 450 -10.78 -6.45 5.68
C THR A 450 -10.07 -5.31 6.40
N TYR A 451 -9.30 -4.50 5.66
CA TYR A 451 -8.61 -3.34 6.20
C TYR A 451 -9.58 -2.28 6.75
N LEU A 452 -10.60 -1.91 5.96
CA LEU A 452 -11.57 -0.91 6.38
C LEU A 452 -12.34 -1.35 7.63
N VAL A 453 -12.78 -2.61 7.69
CA VAL A 453 -13.49 -3.15 8.86
C VAL A 453 -12.58 -3.20 10.09
N ALA A 454 -11.32 -3.63 9.94
CA ALA A 454 -10.36 -3.63 11.05
C ALA A 454 -10.16 -2.21 11.62
N LYS A 455 -9.99 -1.21 10.76
CA LYS A 455 -9.89 0.21 11.16
C LYS A 455 -11.16 0.71 11.86
N LEU A 456 -12.34 0.36 11.36
CA LEU A 456 -13.59 0.76 12.00
C LEU A 456 -13.78 0.13 13.38
N ILE A 457 -13.38 -1.14 13.56
CA ILE A 457 -13.45 -1.81 14.87
C ILE A 457 -12.47 -1.16 15.86
N GLU A 458 -11.25 -0.81 15.40
CA GLU A 458 -10.25 -0.09 16.19
C GLU A 458 -10.81 1.22 16.74
N GLU A 459 -11.45 2.04 15.90
CA GLU A 459 -12.03 3.30 16.34
C GLU A 459 -13.30 3.11 17.20
N PHE A 460 -14.15 2.14 16.84
CA PHE A 460 -15.39 1.88 17.57
C PHE A 460 -15.12 1.48 19.03
N ALA A 461 -14.07 0.71 19.29
CA ALA A 461 -13.72 0.31 20.66
C ALA A 461 -13.40 1.52 21.56
N ILE A 462 -12.68 2.51 21.05
CA ILE A 462 -12.38 3.75 21.79
C ILE A 462 -13.66 4.57 21.97
N VAL A 463 -14.37 4.81 20.87
CA VAL A 463 -15.52 5.72 20.83
C VAL A 463 -16.67 5.18 21.66
N LEU A 464 -16.89 3.87 21.71
CA LEU A 464 -17.92 3.26 22.53
C LEU A 464 -17.72 3.60 24.02
N VAL A 465 -16.50 3.43 24.53
CA VAL A 465 -16.19 3.71 25.95
C VAL A 465 -16.28 5.20 26.24
N LEU A 466 -15.66 6.05 25.41
CA LEU A 466 -15.67 7.49 25.61
C LEU A 466 -17.08 8.08 25.50
N SER A 467 -17.88 7.63 24.53
CA SER A 467 -19.22 8.15 24.30
C SER A 467 -20.15 7.88 25.48
N VAL A 468 -20.09 6.69 26.10
CA VAL A 468 -20.90 6.37 27.29
C VAL A 468 -20.52 7.28 28.46
N VAL A 469 -19.22 7.43 28.72
CA VAL A 469 -18.71 8.22 29.85
C VAL A 469 -19.07 9.70 29.69
N PHE A 470 -18.77 10.30 28.54
CA PHE A 470 -19.06 11.71 28.32
C PHE A 470 -20.55 12.00 28.19
N ALA A 471 -21.33 11.11 27.57
CA ALA A 471 -22.77 11.25 27.52
C ALA A 471 -23.37 11.21 28.94
N ALA A 472 -22.89 10.34 29.82
CA ALA A 472 -23.38 10.28 31.20
C ALA A 472 -23.09 11.56 31.99
N ILE A 473 -21.88 12.12 31.83
CA ILE A 473 -21.49 13.38 32.48
C ILE A 473 -22.37 14.53 32.00
N VAL A 474 -22.56 14.68 30.70
CA VAL A 474 -23.40 15.77 30.14
C VAL A 474 -24.86 15.58 30.51
N PHE A 475 -25.39 14.36 30.39
CA PHE A 475 -26.79 14.07 30.68
C PHE A 475 -27.14 14.37 32.15
N ALA A 476 -26.31 13.90 33.09
CA ALA A 476 -26.50 14.15 34.51
C ALA A 476 -26.16 15.60 34.90
N GLY A 477 -25.11 16.18 34.33
CA GLY A 477 -24.65 17.53 34.66
C GLY A 477 -25.59 18.63 34.20
N VAL A 478 -26.18 18.49 33.00
CA VAL A 478 -27.20 19.41 32.49
C VAL A 478 -28.56 19.15 33.14
N ASN A 479 -28.78 17.96 33.69
CA ASN A 479 -30.05 17.51 34.26
C ASN A 479 -31.16 17.39 33.19
N LEU A 480 -30.88 16.60 32.16
CA LEU A 480 -31.78 16.32 31.03
C LEU A 480 -32.93 15.38 31.44
N HIS A 481 -34.11 15.58 30.85
CA HIS A 481 -35.33 14.85 31.17
C HIS A 481 -35.59 13.63 30.27
N GLY A 482 -34.96 13.58 29.09
CA GLY A 482 -35.16 12.51 28.12
C GLY A 482 -34.64 11.14 28.56
N SER A 483 -34.74 10.15 27.67
CA SER A 483 -34.10 8.85 27.92
C SER A 483 -32.59 8.95 27.71
N PHE A 484 -31.80 8.60 28.74
CA PHE A 484 -30.34 8.52 28.63
C PHE A 484 -29.90 7.56 27.52
N LEU A 485 -30.56 6.40 27.40
CA LEU A 485 -30.23 5.40 26.38
C LEU A 485 -30.32 6.00 24.97
N LEU A 486 -31.42 6.69 24.67
CA LEU A 486 -31.58 7.36 23.38
C LEU A 486 -30.59 8.50 23.18
N PHE A 487 -30.38 9.34 24.20
CA PHE A 487 -29.42 10.43 24.16
C PHE A 487 -28.00 9.95 23.79
N TRP A 488 -27.55 8.88 24.44
CA TRP A 488 -26.26 8.25 24.17
C TRP A 488 -26.22 7.53 22.81
N MET A 489 -27.26 6.74 22.46
CA MET A 489 -27.30 6.01 21.19
C MET A 489 -27.23 6.95 19.98
N ILE A 490 -27.98 8.05 20.00
CA ILE A 490 -27.92 9.06 18.95
C ILE A 490 -26.49 9.62 18.86
N TYR A 491 -25.91 10.03 19.99
CA TYR A 491 -24.54 10.55 20.02
C TYR A 491 -23.50 9.58 19.47
N LEU A 492 -23.61 8.29 19.83
CA LEU A 492 -22.73 7.23 19.33
C LEU A 492 -22.87 7.05 17.81
N VAL A 493 -24.10 7.01 17.29
CA VAL A 493 -24.35 6.87 15.84
C VAL A 493 -23.83 8.10 15.09
N THR A 494 -23.99 9.32 15.64
CA THR A 494 -23.50 10.54 15.01
C THR A 494 -21.97 10.57 14.96
N LEU A 495 -21.30 10.20 16.06
CA LEU A 495 -19.83 10.05 16.10
C LEU A 495 -19.36 9.03 15.06
N TRP A 496 -20.02 7.88 15.00
CA TRP A 496 -19.63 6.83 14.08
C TRP A 496 -19.83 7.25 12.61
N ASN A 497 -20.93 7.93 12.30
CA ASN A 497 -21.16 8.53 10.98
C ASN A 497 -20.04 9.50 10.60
N GLY A 498 -19.61 10.36 11.52
CA GLY A 498 -18.46 11.25 11.31
C GLY A 498 -17.17 10.51 10.96
N ILE A 499 -16.87 9.42 11.67
CA ILE A 499 -15.66 8.61 11.43
C ILE A 499 -15.70 7.94 10.05
N VAL A 500 -16.82 7.28 9.72
CA VAL A 500 -16.95 6.61 8.41
C VAL A 500 -16.92 7.63 7.27
N LEU A 501 -17.56 8.79 7.44
CA LEU A 501 -17.49 9.90 6.51
C LEU A 501 -16.06 10.39 6.30
N ALA A 502 -15.29 10.58 7.37
CA ALA A 502 -13.89 10.99 7.30
C ALA A 502 -13.05 9.97 6.53
N TYR A 503 -13.25 8.67 6.75
CA TYR A 503 -12.59 7.62 5.97
C TYR A 503 -13.05 7.62 4.50
N GLY A 504 -14.33 7.89 4.24
CA GLY A 504 -14.86 8.10 2.89
C GLY A 504 -14.12 9.21 2.17
N ILE A 505 -14.09 10.41 2.76
CA ILE A 505 -13.39 11.57 2.20
C ILE A 505 -11.90 11.29 2.05
N ALA A 506 -11.26 10.71 3.07
CA ALA A 506 -9.84 10.37 3.04
C ALA A 506 -9.50 9.37 1.92
N SER A 507 -10.37 8.40 1.64
CA SER A 507 -10.17 7.44 0.55
C SER A 507 -10.24 8.10 -0.83
N LEU A 508 -11.09 9.13 -0.98
CA LEU A 508 -11.27 9.89 -2.23
C LEU A 508 -10.21 10.98 -2.41
N SER A 509 -9.58 11.43 -1.33
CA SER A 509 -8.72 12.61 -1.32
C SER A 509 -7.31 12.32 -1.82
N PRO A 510 -6.75 13.09 -2.78
CA PRO A 510 -5.42 12.83 -3.32
C PRO A 510 -4.30 13.05 -2.30
N ASN A 511 -4.45 14.04 -1.42
CA ASN A 511 -3.48 14.40 -0.39
C ASN A 511 -4.19 14.80 0.92
N MET A 512 -3.40 15.03 1.96
CA MET A 512 -3.91 15.42 3.27
C MET A 512 -4.59 16.80 3.26
N ASP A 513 -4.00 17.78 2.54
CA ASP A 513 -4.50 19.15 2.52
C ASP A 513 -5.92 19.23 1.95
N PHE A 514 -6.19 18.50 0.87
CA PHE A 514 -7.53 18.43 0.30
C PHE A 514 -8.52 17.79 1.28
N ALA A 515 -8.13 16.69 1.94
CA ALA A 515 -8.99 16.00 2.89
C ALA A 515 -9.33 16.89 4.10
N ASN A 516 -8.35 17.61 4.64
CA ASN A 516 -8.51 18.54 5.76
C ASN A 516 -9.36 19.77 5.40
N ALA A 517 -9.39 20.18 4.13
CA ALA A 517 -10.28 21.22 3.66
C ALA A 517 -11.72 20.70 3.39
N ALA A 518 -11.85 19.48 2.87
CA ALA A 518 -13.12 18.92 2.43
C ALA A 518 -14.05 18.54 3.60
N VAL A 519 -13.53 17.92 4.67
CA VAL A 519 -14.37 17.49 5.81
C VAL A 519 -15.05 18.68 6.49
N PRO A 520 -14.36 19.76 6.92
CA PRO A 520 -15.02 20.91 7.53
C PRO A 520 -15.96 21.63 6.58
N ALA A 521 -15.61 21.77 5.29
CA ALA A 521 -16.47 22.41 4.31
C ALA A 521 -17.81 21.67 4.16
N TYR A 522 -17.78 20.33 4.14
CA TYR A 522 -18.99 19.52 4.13
C TYR A 522 -19.78 19.67 5.43
N THR A 523 -19.13 19.60 6.60
CA THR A 523 -19.80 19.76 7.90
C THR A 523 -20.43 21.16 8.06
N ILE A 524 -19.80 22.22 7.56
CA ILE A 524 -20.36 23.58 7.54
C ILE A 524 -21.62 23.63 6.66
N ALA A 525 -21.65 22.91 5.53
CA ALA A 525 -22.88 22.83 4.74
C ALA A 525 -24.01 22.14 5.54
N LEU A 526 -23.72 21.06 6.26
CA LEU A 526 -24.72 20.35 7.08
C LEU A 526 -25.33 21.24 8.18
N LEU A 527 -24.55 22.15 8.75
CA LEU A 527 -24.99 23.07 9.80
C LEU A 527 -26.24 23.89 9.40
N PHE A 528 -26.26 24.45 8.18
CA PHE A 528 -27.36 25.30 7.72
C PHE A 528 -28.68 24.55 7.50
N PHE A 529 -28.61 23.24 7.25
CA PHE A 529 -29.75 22.41 6.86
C PHE A 529 -30.13 21.37 7.92
N ALA A 530 -29.62 21.53 9.15
CA ALA A 530 -29.91 20.62 10.26
C ALA A 530 -31.26 20.90 10.95
N GLY A 531 -31.90 22.04 10.65
CA GLY A 531 -33.23 22.41 11.16
C GLY A 531 -33.23 23.33 12.37
N TYR A 532 -32.06 23.66 12.94
CA TYR A 532 -31.91 24.60 14.06
C TYR A 532 -31.78 26.06 13.61
N LEU A 533 -30.75 26.40 12.81
CA LEU A 533 -30.50 27.78 12.36
C LEU A 533 -31.57 28.29 11.39
N VAL A 534 -32.01 27.41 10.49
CA VAL A 534 -33.12 27.62 9.58
C VAL A 534 -34.07 26.46 9.78
N ARG A 535 -35.34 26.76 10.08
CA ARG A 535 -36.36 25.72 10.26
C ARG A 535 -36.61 25.01 8.95
N LEU A 536 -36.94 23.72 9.01
CA LEU A 536 -37.12 22.88 7.83
C LEU A 536 -38.21 23.41 6.87
N GLN A 537 -39.26 24.02 7.42
CA GLN A 537 -40.36 24.62 6.65
C GLN A 537 -39.98 25.93 5.96
N ASP A 538 -39.01 26.66 6.50
CA ASP A 538 -38.57 27.96 5.97
C ASP A 538 -37.49 27.82 4.89
N ILE A 539 -37.04 26.58 4.61
CA ILE A 539 -36.02 26.32 3.58
C ILE A 539 -36.61 26.61 2.19
N PRO A 540 -35.94 27.43 1.37
CA PRO A 540 -36.40 27.70 0.01
C PRO A 540 -36.61 26.42 -0.81
N LYS A 541 -37.67 26.40 -1.64
CA LYS A 541 -38.09 25.20 -2.40
C LYS A 541 -36.95 24.49 -3.15
N TYR A 542 -35.99 25.24 -3.69
CA TYR A 542 -34.84 24.70 -4.44
C TYR A 542 -33.78 23.99 -3.58
N TRP A 543 -33.79 24.17 -2.26
CA TRP A 543 -32.89 23.50 -1.32
C TRP A 543 -33.54 22.36 -0.53
N THR A 544 -34.84 22.09 -0.75
CA THR A 544 -35.61 21.10 0.03
C THR A 544 -35.03 19.67 -0.02
N TRP A 545 -34.25 19.32 -1.05
CA TRP A 545 -33.60 18.02 -1.17
C TRP A 545 -32.42 17.83 -0.21
N PHE A 546 -31.67 18.90 0.12
CA PHE A 546 -30.41 18.79 0.85
C PHE A 546 -30.59 18.35 2.32
N PRO A 547 -31.60 18.84 3.07
CA PRO A 547 -31.89 18.32 4.42
C PRO A 547 -32.11 16.80 4.47
N HIS A 548 -32.57 16.17 3.39
CA HIS A 548 -32.74 14.71 3.36
C HIS A 548 -31.41 13.95 3.34
N LEU A 549 -30.33 14.58 2.86
CA LEU A 549 -28.97 14.03 2.81
C LEU A 549 -28.12 14.39 4.05
N ASN A 550 -28.73 15.03 5.05
CA ASN A 550 -28.05 15.53 6.22
C ASN A 550 -28.30 14.62 7.43
N PHE A 551 -27.32 13.81 7.83
CA PHE A 551 -27.45 12.94 8.99
C PHE A 551 -27.60 13.73 10.31
N ILE A 552 -27.06 14.95 10.40
CA ILE A 552 -27.18 15.82 11.58
C ILE A 552 -28.62 16.30 11.79
N LYS A 553 -29.39 16.50 10.71
CA LYS A 553 -30.83 16.80 10.81
C LYS A 553 -31.55 15.71 11.60
N TYR A 554 -31.32 14.44 11.24
CA TYR A 554 -31.99 13.31 11.89
C TYR A 554 -31.52 13.15 13.34
N ALA A 555 -30.22 13.30 13.61
CA ALA A 555 -29.66 13.28 14.96
C ALA A 555 -30.27 14.37 15.85
N PHE A 556 -30.29 15.62 15.38
CA PHE A 556 -30.84 16.75 16.12
C PHE A 556 -32.35 16.59 16.36
N SER A 557 -33.11 16.19 15.34
CA SER A 557 -34.54 15.91 15.47
C SER A 557 -34.82 14.83 16.52
N ALA A 558 -34.02 13.75 16.53
CA ALA A 558 -34.14 12.68 17.50
C ALA A 558 -33.80 13.15 18.94
N GLN A 559 -32.78 13.98 19.12
CA GLN A 559 -32.43 14.54 20.43
C GLN A 559 -33.54 15.47 20.96
N MET A 560 -34.09 16.33 20.11
CA MET A 560 -35.19 17.22 20.48
C MET A 560 -36.44 16.45 20.91
N LEU A 561 -36.81 15.41 20.15
CA LEU A 561 -37.93 14.53 20.48
C LEU A 561 -37.68 13.71 21.75
N ASN A 562 -36.42 13.33 22.02
CA ASN A 562 -36.07 12.61 23.23
C ASN A 562 -36.21 13.49 24.48
N GLU A 563 -35.77 14.74 24.41
CA GLU A 563 -35.79 15.66 25.56
C GLU A 563 -37.19 16.25 25.80
N TYR A 564 -37.87 16.69 24.74
CA TYR A 564 -39.13 17.45 24.84
C TYR A 564 -40.39 16.65 24.50
N GLY A 565 -40.28 15.37 24.13
CA GLY A 565 -41.44 14.54 23.78
C GLY A 565 -42.31 14.10 24.97
N GLY A 566 -41.91 14.41 26.21
CA GLY A 566 -42.68 14.10 27.42
C GLY A 566 -43.83 15.08 27.69
N ALA A 567 -44.87 14.61 28.39
CA ALA A 567 -46.18 15.26 28.52
C ALA A 567 -46.26 16.63 29.24
N ASN A 568 -45.14 17.23 29.68
CA ASN A 568 -45.16 18.41 30.57
C ASN A 568 -44.32 19.62 30.11
N ASN A 569 -43.84 19.69 28.86
CA ASN A 569 -42.97 20.79 28.41
C ASN A 569 -43.67 21.77 27.47
N HIS A 570 -44.47 22.70 28.03
CA HIS A 570 -45.04 23.86 27.33
C HIS A 570 -44.41 25.20 27.78
N PRO A 571 -43.15 25.47 27.42
CA PRO A 571 -42.45 26.69 27.86
C PRO A 571 -42.91 27.98 27.15
N PHE A 572 -43.69 27.89 26.06
CA PHE A 572 -44.13 29.05 25.27
C PHE A 572 -45.67 29.20 25.24
N GLN A 573 -46.28 29.58 26.36
CA GLN A 573 -47.69 30.02 26.43
C GLN A 573 -48.69 29.09 25.71
N GLY A 574 -48.51 27.76 25.83
CA GLY A 574 -49.46 26.76 25.31
C GLY A 574 -49.05 26.05 24.01
N ALA A 575 -48.00 26.47 23.30
CA ALA A 575 -47.43 25.72 22.18
C ALA A 575 -46.22 24.88 22.64
N SER A 576 -46.14 23.62 22.22
CA SER A 576 -44.96 22.80 22.48
C SER A 576 -43.80 23.25 21.58
N ILE A 577 -42.55 23.19 22.06
CA ILE A 577 -41.38 23.54 21.24
C ILE A 577 -41.27 22.64 19.99
N LEU A 578 -41.81 21.43 20.09
CA LEU A 578 -41.86 20.46 19.00
C LEU A 578 -42.83 20.87 17.89
N GLU A 579 -43.94 21.53 18.21
CA GLU A 579 -44.85 22.11 17.21
C GLU A 579 -44.20 23.24 16.41
N PHE A 580 -43.32 24.03 17.04
CA PHE A 580 -42.62 25.12 16.36
C PHE A 580 -41.62 24.63 15.30
N TYR A 581 -40.93 23.53 15.58
CA TYR A 581 -39.97 22.92 14.64
C TYR A 581 -40.61 21.92 13.68
N ASP A 582 -41.76 21.35 14.05
CA ASP A 582 -42.57 20.41 13.26
C ASP A 582 -41.74 19.29 12.63
N PHE A 583 -41.10 18.49 13.50
CA PHE A 583 -40.28 17.37 13.04
C PHE A 583 -41.17 16.26 12.44
N PRO A 584 -40.91 15.81 11.19
CA PRO A 584 -41.84 14.96 10.45
C PRO A 584 -41.84 13.47 10.87
N HIS A 585 -40.91 13.06 11.74
CA HIS A 585 -40.66 11.65 12.05
C HIS A 585 -40.50 11.44 13.55
N ASP A 586 -40.85 10.24 14.02
CA ASP A 586 -40.61 9.82 15.40
C ASP A 586 -39.10 9.66 15.71
N LYS A 587 -38.75 9.71 17.00
CA LYS A 587 -37.36 9.62 17.49
C LYS A 587 -36.62 8.36 17.01
N TRP A 588 -37.27 7.20 16.98
CA TRP A 588 -36.65 5.96 16.52
C TRP A 588 -36.49 5.89 15.00
N VAL A 589 -37.43 6.48 14.26
CA VAL A 589 -37.34 6.57 12.80
C VAL A 589 -36.17 7.47 12.41
N ASN A 590 -36.00 8.61 13.08
CA ASN A 590 -34.86 9.50 12.87
C ASN A 590 -33.53 8.79 13.15
N LEU A 591 -33.40 8.05 14.26
CA LEU A 591 -32.21 7.27 14.56
C LEU A 591 -31.92 6.18 13.50
N GLY A 592 -32.97 5.51 13.00
CA GLY A 592 -32.87 4.54 11.91
C GLY A 592 -32.36 5.17 10.61
N LEU A 593 -32.92 6.33 10.22
CA LEU A 593 -32.49 7.08 9.04
C LEU A 593 -31.05 7.58 9.17
N GLU A 594 -30.66 8.06 10.35
CA GLU A 594 -29.28 8.44 10.66
C GLU A 594 -28.32 7.25 10.50
N SER A 595 -28.72 6.06 10.96
CA SER A 595 -27.91 4.84 10.87
C SER A 595 -27.69 4.36 9.43
N LEU A 596 -28.59 4.68 8.49
CA LEU A 596 -28.43 4.31 7.07
C LEU A 596 -27.23 5.02 6.41
N PHE A 597 -26.85 6.20 6.90
CA PHE A 597 -25.67 6.93 6.40
C PHE A 597 -24.37 6.18 6.65
N LEU A 598 -24.29 5.34 7.70
CA LEU A 598 -23.13 4.49 7.96
C LEU A 598 -22.87 3.58 6.78
N ILE A 599 -23.92 3.00 6.20
CA ILE A 599 -23.81 2.11 5.04
C ILE A 599 -23.36 2.91 3.81
N ALA A 600 -23.95 4.08 3.57
CA ALA A 600 -23.60 4.93 2.43
C ALA A 600 -22.13 5.38 2.48
N PHE A 601 -21.66 5.88 3.63
CA PHE A 601 -20.28 6.30 3.81
C PHE A 601 -19.30 5.12 3.81
N PHE A 602 -19.70 3.96 4.32
CA PHE A 602 -18.89 2.75 4.27
C PHE A 602 -18.66 2.29 2.82
N VAL A 603 -19.73 2.27 2.01
CA VAL A 603 -19.63 1.94 0.59
C VAL A 603 -18.76 2.97 -0.13
N LEU A 604 -18.91 4.26 0.18
CA LEU A 604 -18.06 5.32 -0.38
C LEU A 604 -16.58 5.08 -0.08
N ALA A 605 -16.24 4.81 1.19
CA ALA A 605 -14.88 4.51 1.62
C ALA A 605 -14.32 3.25 0.95
N LEU A 606 -15.14 2.20 0.85
CA LEU A 606 -14.74 0.94 0.22
C LEU A 606 -14.49 1.11 -1.28
N LEU A 607 -15.37 1.82 -2.00
CA LEU A 607 -15.20 2.10 -3.42
C LEU A 607 -13.96 2.97 -3.65
N GLY A 608 -13.74 4.00 -2.83
CA GLY A 608 -12.54 4.82 -2.88
C GLY A 608 -11.26 3.99 -2.70
N LEU A 609 -11.18 3.17 -1.65
CA LEU A 609 -10.03 2.30 -1.41
C LEU A 609 -9.83 1.21 -2.47
N THR A 610 -10.91 0.74 -3.10
CA THR A 610 -10.87 -0.33 -4.09
C THR A 610 -10.42 0.17 -5.46
N PHE A 611 -10.96 1.30 -5.92
CA PHE A 611 -10.81 1.76 -7.29
C PHE A 611 -9.87 2.96 -7.47
N LEU A 612 -9.71 3.82 -6.46
CA LEU A 612 -8.83 4.98 -6.58
C LEU A 612 -7.41 4.62 -6.12
N ARG A 613 -6.45 4.93 -7.00
CA ARG A 613 -5.02 4.80 -6.72
C ARG A 613 -4.39 6.19 -6.81
N HIS A 614 -4.35 6.88 -5.68
CA HIS A 614 -3.72 8.18 -5.55
C HIS A 614 -2.21 8.09 -5.29
N SER A 615 -1.60 6.95 -5.58
CA SER A 615 -0.16 6.79 -5.57
C SER A 615 0.41 7.54 -6.78
N LYS A 616 1.06 8.67 -6.51
CA LYS A 616 2.09 9.17 -7.41
C LYS A 616 3.27 8.21 -7.27
N ARG A 617 3.56 7.46 -8.32
CA ARG A 617 4.91 6.95 -8.54
C ARG A 617 5.68 7.99 -9.34
#